data_AF-A0A954IME6-F1
#
_entry.id   AF-A0A954IME6-F1
#
_cell.length_a   1.000
_cell.length_b   1.000
_cell.length_c   1.000
_cell.angle_alpha   90.00
_cell.angle_beta   90.00
_cell.angle_gamma   90.00
#
_symmetry.space_group_name_H-M   'P 1'
#
loop_
_entity.id
_entity.type
_entity.pdbx_description
1 polymer ?
#
loop_
_entity_poly.entity_id
_entity_poly.type
_entity_poly.pdbx_seq_one_letter_code
_entity_poly.pdbx_strand_id
1 'polypeptide(L)'
;FPPMFGNAGGAVVDHWITELKEGRLKSDEESKLIELTRMLGVEIPEYQVSQPVEQKLAALKAWQGHQERYLLKPMNCPHHAQIYKSAPRSYRDLPVRLAEFGTVYRHEQSGELNGLLRVRGLTQDDAHLFCTPDQVEEEFRSTVGLVQFVLQSLGLDDYRVQLSLRDPKSDKYVGSEENWQRAEA
;
A
#
# COMPACT_ATOMS: atom_id res chain seq x y z
N PHE A 1 6.34 0.06 -7.64
CA PHE A 1 5.92 1.11 -8.59
C PHE A 1 6.56 2.41 -8.18
N PRO A 2 7.09 3.20 -9.13
CA PRO A 2 7.57 4.54 -8.82
C PRO A 2 6.39 5.39 -8.29
N PRO A 3 6.65 6.34 -7.38
CA PRO A 3 5.64 7.29 -6.95
C PRO A 3 5.17 8.15 -8.11
N MET A 4 3.89 8.51 -8.10
CA MET A 4 3.32 9.50 -9.01
C MET A 4 3.36 10.87 -8.34
N PHE A 5 3.65 11.91 -9.11
CA PHE A 5 3.76 13.29 -8.61
C PHE A 5 2.68 14.15 -9.25
N GLY A 6 2.17 15.13 -8.49
CA GLY A 6 1.22 16.12 -9.01
C GLY A 6 1.83 17.11 -10.02
N ASN A 7 3.15 17.11 -10.19
CA ASN A 7 3.88 17.97 -11.11
C ASN A 7 4.84 17.18 -12.00
N ALA A 8 5.20 17.74 -13.15
CA ALA A 8 6.03 17.08 -14.15
C ALA A 8 7.49 16.88 -13.71
N GLY A 9 8.02 17.74 -12.83
CA GLY A 9 9.41 17.65 -12.37
C GLY A 9 9.66 16.59 -11.30
N GLY A 10 8.62 16.16 -10.57
CA GLY A 10 8.77 15.18 -9.48
C GLY A 10 9.34 13.83 -9.93
N ALA A 11 8.91 13.34 -11.10
CA ALA A 11 9.43 12.10 -11.68
C ALA A 11 10.92 12.22 -12.06
N VAL A 12 11.34 13.40 -12.54
CA VAL A 12 12.75 13.68 -12.87
C VAL A 12 13.59 13.70 -11.60
N VAL A 13 13.11 14.32 -10.52
CA VAL A 13 13.80 14.32 -9.22
C VAL A 13 13.89 12.91 -8.63
N ASP A 14 12.85 12.09 -8.77
CA ASP A 14 12.86 10.69 -8.30
C ASP A 14 13.88 9.83 -9.07
N HIS A 15 13.93 9.99 -10.39
CA HIS A 15 14.95 9.37 -11.23
C HIS A 15 16.35 9.85 -10.82
N TRP A 16 16.52 11.15 -10.59
CA TRP A 16 17.81 11.73 -10.18
C TRP A 16 18.30 11.16 -8.84
N ILE A 17 17.42 11.04 -7.84
CA ILE A 17 17.72 10.37 -6.56
C ILE A 17 18.17 8.92 -6.78
N THR A 18 17.52 8.22 -7.70
CA THR A 18 17.81 6.82 -8.01
C THR A 18 19.19 6.67 -8.65
N GLU A 19 19.52 7.47 -9.67
CA GLU A 19 20.84 7.46 -10.31
C GLU A 19 21.98 7.84 -9.35
N LEU A 20 21.74 8.81 -8.45
CA LEU A 20 22.70 9.18 -7.41
C LEU A 20 22.93 8.04 -6.40
N LYS A 21 21.87 7.37 -5.94
CA LYS A 21 21.98 6.23 -5.00
C LYS A 21 22.71 5.05 -5.61
N GLU A 22 22.48 4.80 -6.89
CA GLU A 22 23.08 3.67 -7.62
C GLU A 22 24.47 4.01 -8.18
N GLY A 23 24.96 5.23 -7.95
CA GLY A 23 26.30 5.68 -8.35
C GLY A 23 26.50 5.73 -9.87
N ARG A 24 25.41 5.84 -10.64
CA ARG A 24 25.43 5.82 -12.11
C ARG A 24 25.56 7.19 -12.75
N LEU A 25 25.35 8.26 -11.98
CA LEU A 25 25.27 9.60 -12.51
C LEU A 25 26.64 10.16 -12.90
N LYS A 26 26.82 10.53 -14.18
CA LYS A 26 28.00 11.26 -14.66
C LYS A 26 27.84 12.77 -14.50
N SER A 27 28.95 13.50 -14.43
CA SER A 27 28.93 14.95 -14.22
C SER A 27 28.19 15.74 -15.32
N ASP A 28 28.24 15.27 -16.58
CA ASP A 28 27.51 15.90 -17.68
C ASP A 28 26.00 15.61 -17.63
N GLU A 29 25.60 14.45 -17.13
CA GLU A 29 24.21 14.05 -16.91
C GLU A 29 23.60 14.81 -15.73
N GLU A 30 24.36 15.02 -14.65
CA GLU A 30 23.92 15.80 -13.49
C GLU A 30 23.54 17.23 -13.89
N SER A 31 24.34 17.87 -14.75
CA SER A 31 24.06 19.23 -15.25
C SER A 31 22.78 19.29 -16.08
N LYS A 32 22.52 18.27 -16.91
CA LYS A 32 21.29 18.16 -17.71
C LYS A 32 20.05 17.95 -16.83
N LEU A 33 20.16 17.17 -15.76
CA LEU A 33 19.07 16.95 -14.81
C LEU A 33 18.70 18.25 -14.09
N ILE A 34 19.70 19.05 -13.66
CA ILE A 34 19.48 20.37 -13.05
C ILE A 34 18.73 21.31 -14.01
N GLU A 35 19.16 21.37 -15.26
CA GLU A 35 18.52 22.20 -16.27
C GLU A 35 17.09 21.75 -16.57
N LEU A 36 16.89 20.43 -16.72
CA LEU A 36 15.58 19.83 -16.96
C LEU A 36 14.60 20.11 -15.81
N THR A 37 15.01 19.93 -14.55
CA THR A 37 14.13 20.24 -13.41
C THR A 37 13.78 21.72 -13.38
N ARG A 38 14.73 22.62 -13.69
CA ARG A 38 14.45 24.06 -13.78
C ARG A 38 13.45 24.38 -14.87
N MET A 39 13.56 23.77 -16.06
CA MET A 39 12.60 23.93 -17.15
C MET A 39 11.19 23.44 -16.77
N LEU A 40 11.11 22.44 -15.89
CA LEU A 40 9.85 21.90 -15.36
C LEU A 40 9.33 22.68 -14.14
N GLY A 41 9.92 23.84 -13.83
CA GLY A 41 9.52 24.69 -12.71
C GLY A 41 9.92 24.17 -11.33
N VAL A 42 10.90 23.26 -11.28
CA VAL A 42 11.44 22.70 -10.04
C VAL A 42 12.78 23.34 -9.72
N GLU A 43 12.80 24.09 -8.62
CA GLU A 43 14.00 24.68 -8.04
C GLU A 43 14.33 24.01 -6.70
N ILE A 44 15.60 23.63 -6.55
CA ILE A 44 16.13 22.97 -5.34
C ILE A 44 17.39 23.75 -4.92
N PRO A 45 17.25 24.90 -4.26
CA PRO A 45 18.37 25.81 -3.97
C PRO A 45 19.43 25.20 -3.04
N GLU A 46 19.05 24.21 -2.22
CA GLU A 46 19.95 23.50 -1.32
C GLU A 46 20.89 22.53 -2.06
N TYR A 47 20.58 22.19 -3.32
CA TYR A 47 21.37 21.26 -4.11
C TYR A 47 22.60 21.94 -4.73
N GLN A 48 23.80 21.41 -4.44
CA GLN A 48 25.04 21.86 -5.08
C GLN A 48 25.86 20.69 -5.62
N VAL A 49 26.37 20.82 -6.85
CA VAL A 49 27.15 19.79 -7.53
C VAL A 49 28.46 19.44 -6.79
N SER A 50 29.03 20.40 -6.07
CA SER A 50 30.26 20.21 -5.28
C SER A 50 30.05 19.46 -3.96
N GLN A 51 28.82 19.27 -3.52
CA GLN A 51 28.52 18.62 -2.25
C GLN A 51 28.72 17.10 -2.30
N PRO A 52 28.98 16.45 -1.15
CA PRO A 52 28.92 14.99 -1.03
C PRO A 52 27.56 14.43 -1.45
N VAL A 53 27.54 13.17 -1.91
CA VAL A 53 26.32 12.49 -2.40
C VAL A 53 25.24 12.45 -1.33
N GLU A 54 25.60 12.31 -0.05
CA GLU A 54 24.66 12.29 1.06
C GLU A 54 23.88 13.61 1.18
N GLN A 55 24.57 14.74 1.00
CA GLN A 55 23.96 16.08 1.07
C GLN A 55 23.11 16.36 -0.17
N LYS A 56 23.58 15.96 -1.36
CA LYS A 56 22.79 15.99 -2.60
C LYS A 56 21.48 15.21 -2.45
N LEU A 57 21.55 13.97 -1.94
CA LEU A 57 20.38 13.14 -1.69
C LEU A 57 19.45 13.73 -0.64
N ALA A 58 20.00 14.37 0.40
CA ALA A 58 19.20 15.04 1.42
C ALA A 58 18.40 16.21 0.84
N ALA A 59 19.02 17.07 0.01
CA ALA A 59 18.35 18.18 -0.66
C ALA A 59 17.20 17.71 -1.57
N LEU A 60 17.46 16.71 -2.42
CA LEU A 60 16.42 16.17 -3.32
C LEU A 60 15.26 15.50 -2.54
N LYS A 61 15.57 14.75 -1.48
CA LYS A 61 14.54 14.12 -0.63
C LYS A 61 13.74 15.14 0.17
N ALA A 62 14.38 16.21 0.65
CA ALA A 62 13.71 17.29 1.34
C ALA A 62 12.69 17.97 0.41
N TRP A 63 13.11 18.30 -0.82
CA TRP A 63 12.21 18.83 -1.83
C TRP A 63 11.03 17.87 -2.10
N GLN A 64 11.30 16.57 -2.33
CA GLN A 64 10.24 15.56 -2.52
C GLN A 64 9.27 15.46 -1.34
N GLY A 65 9.76 15.67 -0.11
CA GLY A 65 8.96 15.65 1.11
C GLY A 65 7.93 16.78 1.18
N HIS A 66 8.18 17.88 0.47
CA HIS A 66 7.26 19.01 0.34
C HIS A 66 6.30 18.90 -0.86
N GLN A 67 6.40 17.84 -1.66
CA GLN A 67 5.52 17.62 -2.80
C GLN A 67 4.40 16.64 -2.48
N GLU A 68 3.24 16.85 -3.10
CA GLU A 68 2.18 15.84 -3.12
C GLU A 68 2.61 14.64 -3.97
N ARG A 69 2.55 13.46 -3.34
CA ARG A 69 2.94 12.18 -3.93
C ARG A 69 1.83 11.17 -3.76
N TYR A 70 1.59 10.41 -4.82
CA TYR A 70 0.59 9.36 -4.85
C TYR A 70 1.26 8.02 -5.07
N LEU A 71 0.72 7.00 -4.41
CA LEU A 71 1.11 5.61 -4.59
C LEU A 71 -0.10 4.82 -5.07
N LEU A 72 0.15 3.80 -5.88
CA LEU A 72 -0.89 2.83 -6.21
C LEU A 72 -1.28 2.06 -4.96
N LYS A 73 -2.59 1.92 -4.72
CA LYS A 73 -3.10 1.23 -3.53
C LYS A 73 -2.71 -0.26 -3.56
N PRO A 74 -2.05 -0.79 -2.51
CA PRO A 74 -1.76 -2.23 -2.42
C PRO A 74 -2.92 -3.04 -1.81
N MET A 75 -3.91 -2.34 -1.23
CA MET A 75 -5.09 -2.89 -0.56
C MET A 75 -6.19 -1.81 -0.47
N ASN A 76 -7.46 -2.23 -0.32
CA ASN A 76 -8.59 -1.29 -0.23
C ASN A 76 -8.87 -0.83 1.21
N CYS A 77 -8.40 -1.55 2.22
CA CYS A 77 -8.63 -1.29 3.66
C CYS A 77 -8.55 0.18 4.08
N PRO A 78 -7.48 0.95 3.77
CA PRO A 78 -7.39 2.33 4.21
C PRO A 78 -8.47 3.23 3.58
N HIS A 79 -8.91 2.93 2.36
CA HIS A 79 -9.97 3.68 1.68
C HIS A 79 -11.33 3.37 2.32
N HIS A 80 -11.62 2.10 2.59
CA HIS A 80 -12.84 1.71 3.30
C HIS A 80 -12.90 2.30 4.72
N ALA A 81 -11.76 2.40 5.41
CA ALA A 81 -11.69 3.10 6.69
C ALA A 81 -12.00 4.61 6.57
N GLN A 82 -11.53 5.28 5.51
CA GLN A 82 -11.92 6.68 5.24
C GLN A 82 -13.41 6.81 4.91
N ILE A 83 -13.98 5.88 4.13
CA ILE A 83 -15.42 5.85 3.83
C ILE A 83 -16.22 5.67 5.11
N TYR A 84 -15.85 4.72 5.98
CA TYR A 84 -16.49 4.53 7.28
C TYR A 84 -16.41 5.80 8.14
N LYS A 85 -15.24 6.45 8.17
CA LYS A 85 -14.99 7.71 8.91
C LYS A 85 -15.75 8.92 8.36
N SER A 86 -16.17 8.90 7.09
CA SER A 86 -16.78 10.06 6.42
C SER A 86 -18.09 10.54 7.04
N ALA A 87 -18.77 9.69 7.82
CA ALA A 87 -20.00 10.03 8.51
C ALA A 87 -20.01 9.45 9.94
N PRO A 88 -20.56 10.17 10.93
CA PRO A 88 -20.76 9.61 12.26
C PRO A 88 -21.74 8.43 12.21
N ARG A 89 -21.51 7.42 13.06
CA ARG A 89 -22.33 6.20 13.16
C ARG A 89 -22.72 5.94 14.60
N SER A 90 -23.96 5.53 14.81
CA SER A 90 -24.44 4.96 16.07
C SER A 90 -24.07 3.48 16.15
N TYR A 91 -23.98 2.94 17.37
CA TYR A 91 -23.87 1.49 17.58
C TYR A 91 -25.04 0.71 16.94
N ARG A 92 -26.21 1.37 16.77
CA ARG A 92 -27.38 0.80 16.09
C ARG A 92 -27.23 0.68 14.58
N ASP A 93 -26.31 1.44 14.00
CA ASP A 93 -26.01 1.39 12.57
C ASP A 93 -25.02 0.27 12.23
N LEU A 94 -24.46 -0.39 13.26
CA LEU A 94 -23.56 -1.53 13.11
C LEU A 94 -24.37 -2.84 13.05
N PRO A 95 -23.94 -3.81 12.22
CA PRO A 95 -22.70 -3.82 11.44
C PRO A 95 -22.79 -3.06 10.10
N VAL A 96 -21.73 -2.34 9.74
CA VAL A 96 -21.56 -1.71 8.42
C VAL A 96 -20.68 -2.60 7.55
N ARG A 97 -21.17 -2.95 6.35
CA ARG A 97 -20.45 -3.80 5.39
C ARG A 97 -20.15 -2.99 4.13
N LEU A 98 -18.88 -2.77 3.83
CA LEU A 98 -18.43 -2.07 2.62
C LEU A 98 -17.79 -3.09 1.67
N ALA A 99 -18.33 -3.24 0.47
CA ALA A 99 -17.80 -4.15 -0.55
C ALA A 99 -17.40 -3.37 -1.82
N GLU A 100 -16.30 -3.76 -2.45
CA GLU A 100 -15.75 -3.16 -3.66
C GLU A 100 -15.08 -4.25 -4.52
N PHE A 101 -15.34 -4.26 -5.83
CA PHE A 101 -14.42 -4.92 -6.77
C PHE A 101 -13.20 -4.03 -6.98
N GLY A 102 -12.31 -4.00 -5.99
CA GLY A 102 -11.22 -3.04 -5.91
C GLY A 102 -9.96 -3.50 -6.64
N THR A 103 -9.51 -2.73 -7.63
CA THR A 103 -8.23 -2.96 -8.31
C THR A 103 -7.07 -2.48 -7.45
N VAL A 104 -6.13 -3.37 -7.15
CA VAL A 104 -4.95 -3.11 -6.31
C VAL A 104 -3.68 -3.52 -7.02
N TYR A 105 -2.56 -2.97 -6.55
CA TYR A 105 -1.25 -3.20 -7.15
C TYR A 105 -0.20 -3.59 -6.11
N ARG A 106 0.47 -4.72 -6.33
CA ARG A 106 1.55 -5.23 -5.47
C ARG A 106 2.83 -5.34 -6.27
N HIS A 107 3.93 -4.82 -5.72
CA HIS A 107 5.21 -4.82 -6.41
C HIS A 107 5.95 -6.14 -6.21
N GLU A 108 5.36 -7.23 -6.69
CA GLU A 108 5.92 -8.59 -6.66
C GLU A 108 7.24 -8.67 -7.45
N GLN A 109 8.16 -9.52 -6.99
CA GLN A 109 9.44 -9.71 -7.67
C GLN A 109 9.20 -10.28 -9.07
N SER A 110 10.00 -9.87 -10.05
CA SER A 110 9.79 -10.28 -11.45
C SER A 110 9.87 -11.79 -11.64
N GLY A 111 10.75 -12.47 -10.91
CA GLY A 111 10.90 -13.94 -10.94
C GLY A 111 9.75 -14.71 -10.28
N GLU A 112 8.85 -14.03 -9.57
CA GLU A 112 7.73 -14.67 -8.88
C GLU A 112 6.41 -14.60 -9.68
N LEU A 113 6.38 -13.86 -10.78
CA LEU A 113 5.19 -13.71 -11.60
C LEU A 113 4.87 -15.00 -12.34
N ASN A 114 3.59 -15.39 -12.34
CA ASN A 114 3.15 -16.63 -12.97
C ASN A 114 1.73 -16.46 -13.55
N GLY A 115 1.64 -16.32 -14.88
CA GLY A 115 0.37 -16.26 -15.62
C GLY A 115 -0.64 -15.31 -14.97
N LEU A 116 -1.81 -15.84 -14.65
CA LEU A 116 -2.86 -15.17 -13.87
C LEU A 116 -2.85 -15.53 -12.38
N LEU A 117 -2.01 -16.48 -11.97
CA LEU A 117 -1.94 -16.98 -10.58
C LEU A 117 -1.20 -16.01 -9.67
N ARG A 118 -0.14 -15.34 -10.17
CA ARG A 118 0.62 -14.34 -9.41
C ARG A 118 0.96 -13.15 -10.31
N VAL A 119 0.29 -12.03 -10.07
CA VAL A 119 0.32 -10.81 -10.90
C VAL A 119 0.59 -9.57 -10.05
N ARG A 120 1.01 -8.47 -10.71
CA ARG A 120 1.24 -7.18 -10.03
C ARG A 120 0.00 -6.31 -9.90
N GLY A 121 -1.02 -6.55 -10.72
CA GLY A 121 -2.29 -5.84 -10.69
C GLY A 121 -3.43 -6.84 -10.73
N LEU A 122 -4.35 -6.75 -9.78
CA LEU A 122 -5.50 -7.64 -9.66
C LEU A 122 -6.70 -6.87 -9.12
N THR A 123 -7.89 -7.37 -9.42
CA THR A 123 -9.14 -6.87 -8.84
C THR A 123 -9.69 -7.95 -7.93
N GLN A 124 -9.92 -7.59 -6.68
CA GLN A 124 -10.44 -8.49 -5.65
C GLN A 124 -11.89 -8.13 -5.36
N ASP A 125 -12.73 -9.13 -5.11
CA ASP A 125 -14.05 -9.02 -4.50
C ASP A 125 -13.91 -8.71 -3.00
N ASP A 126 -13.37 -7.53 -2.70
CA ASP A 126 -12.92 -7.16 -1.36
C ASP A 126 -14.08 -6.58 -0.53
N ALA A 127 -14.11 -6.91 0.76
CA ALA A 127 -15.11 -6.41 1.69
C ALA A 127 -14.51 -6.13 3.07
N HIS A 128 -15.01 -5.07 3.71
CA HIS A 128 -14.60 -4.65 5.04
C HIS A 128 -15.83 -4.47 5.91
N LEU A 129 -15.87 -5.21 7.02
CA LEU A 129 -16.96 -5.20 7.98
C LEU A 129 -16.53 -4.42 9.22
N PHE A 130 -17.32 -3.42 9.58
CA PHE A 130 -17.17 -2.65 10.82
C PHE A 130 -18.32 -3.06 11.74
N CYS A 131 -18.00 -3.63 12.89
CA CYS A 131 -18.98 -4.18 13.83
C CYS A 131 -18.49 -4.00 15.28
N THR A 132 -19.38 -4.20 16.24
CA THR A 132 -19.01 -4.24 17.66
C THR A 132 -18.30 -5.56 18.00
N PRO A 133 -17.51 -5.63 19.08
CA PRO A 133 -16.82 -6.87 19.47
C PRO A 133 -17.76 -8.07 19.65
N ASP A 134 -18.96 -7.82 20.16
CA ASP A 134 -20.06 -8.77 20.36
C ASP A 134 -20.68 -9.30 19.06
N GLN A 135 -20.55 -8.56 17.95
CA GLN A 135 -21.05 -8.95 16.63
C GLN A 135 -20.04 -9.77 15.81
N VAL A 136 -18.77 -9.80 16.20
CA VAL A 136 -17.68 -10.41 15.41
C VAL A 136 -17.94 -11.89 15.08
N GLU A 137 -18.36 -12.68 16.07
CA GLU A 137 -18.60 -14.12 15.90
C GLU A 137 -19.69 -14.40 14.86
N GLU A 138 -20.79 -13.65 14.91
CA GLU A 138 -21.92 -13.79 13.98
C GLU A 138 -21.54 -13.36 12.55
N GLU A 139 -20.86 -12.23 12.40
CA GLU A 139 -20.40 -11.73 11.10
C GLU A 139 -19.36 -12.66 10.46
N PHE A 140 -18.46 -13.22 11.28
CA PHE A 140 -17.47 -14.18 10.81
C PHE A 140 -18.13 -15.46 10.31
N ARG A 141 -19.06 -16.05 11.07
CA ARG A 141 -19.82 -17.25 10.66
C ARG A 141 -20.61 -17.00 9.37
N SER A 142 -21.26 -15.85 9.27
CA SER A 142 -22.01 -15.46 8.08
C SER A 142 -21.11 -15.35 6.84
N THR A 143 -19.92 -14.78 7.01
CA THR A 143 -18.92 -14.66 5.94
C THR A 143 -18.39 -16.03 5.51
N VAL A 144 -18.08 -16.92 6.45
CA VAL A 144 -17.67 -18.31 6.13
C VAL A 144 -18.77 -19.05 5.38
N GLY A 145 -20.03 -18.90 5.80
CA GLY A 145 -21.18 -19.48 5.11
C GLY A 145 -21.33 -18.98 3.67
N LEU A 146 -21.11 -17.68 3.43
CA LEU A 146 -21.09 -17.11 2.08
C LEU A 146 -19.98 -17.71 1.21
N VAL A 147 -18.76 -17.83 1.76
CA VAL A 147 -17.63 -18.45 1.03
C VAL A 147 -17.95 -19.90 0.69
N GLN A 148 -18.49 -20.69 1.63
CA GLN A 148 -18.90 -22.07 1.39
C GLN A 148 -19.96 -22.18 0.29
N PHE A 149 -20.98 -21.30 0.31
CA PHE A 149 -22.00 -21.25 -0.72
C PHE A 149 -21.42 -20.98 -2.11
N VAL A 150 -20.47 -20.04 -2.23
CA VAL A 150 -19.80 -19.72 -3.50
C VAL A 150 -18.96 -20.89 -3.98
N LEU A 151 -18.14 -21.50 -3.12
CA LEU A 151 -17.32 -22.66 -3.49
C LEU A 151 -18.19 -23.83 -3.97
N GLN A 152 -19.27 -24.15 -3.25
CA GLN A 152 -20.21 -25.19 -3.65
C GLN A 152 -20.89 -24.87 -4.99
N SER A 153 -21.30 -23.62 -5.21
CA SER A 153 -21.93 -23.18 -6.45
C SER A 153 -20.99 -23.29 -7.66
N LEU A 154 -19.69 -23.17 -7.45
CA LEU A 154 -18.65 -23.33 -8.47
C LEU A 154 -18.18 -24.79 -8.63
N GLY A 155 -18.67 -25.72 -7.80
CA GLY A 155 -18.24 -27.11 -7.79
C GLY A 155 -16.82 -27.32 -7.26
N LEU A 156 -16.34 -26.42 -6.38
CA LEU A 156 -15.03 -26.53 -5.74
C LEU A 156 -15.17 -27.23 -4.39
N ASP A 157 -14.93 -28.53 -4.38
CA ASP A 157 -15.07 -29.42 -3.21
C ASP A 157 -13.74 -29.82 -2.55
N ASP A 158 -12.63 -29.76 -3.29
CA ASP A 158 -11.28 -30.01 -2.77
C ASP A 158 -10.59 -28.72 -2.28
N TYR A 159 -10.81 -28.35 -1.01
CA TYR A 159 -10.12 -27.26 -0.34
C TYR A 159 -9.83 -27.57 1.13
N ARG A 160 -8.88 -26.83 1.70
CA ARG A 160 -8.57 -26.88 3.15
C ARG A 160 -8.74 -25.51 3.78
N VAL A 161 -9.15 -25.49 5.04
CA VAL A 161 -9.23 -24.28 5.85
C VAL A 161 -8.02 -24.25 6.78
N GLN A 162 -7.38 -23.09 6.90
CA GLN A 162 -6.27 -22.86 7.80
C GLN A 162 -6.51 -21.58 8.59
N LEU A 163 -6.28 -21.63 9.89
CA LEU A 163 -6.23 -20.46 10.76
C LEU A 163 -4.78 -19.99 10.92
N SER A 164 -4.52 -18.69 10.75
CA SER A 164 -3.21 -18.09 10.94
C SER A 164 -3.16 -17.41 12.31
N LEU A 165 -2.35 -17.96 13.21
CA LEU A 165 -2.10 -17.44 14.56
C LEU A 165 -0.78 -16.68 14.61
N ARG A 166 -0.57 -15.86 15.64
CA ARG A 166 0.73 -15.20 15.82
C ARG A 166 1.81 -16.18 16.28
N ASP A 167 3.06 -15.80 16.08
CA ASP A 167 4.20 -16.43 16.75
C ASP A 167 4.56 -15.62 18.01
N PRO A 168 4.33 -16.16 19.23
CA PRO A 168 4.62 -15.47 20.48
C PRO A 168 6.09 -15.07 20.67
N LYS A 169 7.01 -15.68 19.89
CA LYS A 169 8.45 -15.39 19.97
C LYS A 169 8.89 -14.26 19.05
N SER A 170 8.00 -13.73 18.21
CA SER A 170 8.34 -12.66 17.27
C SER A 170 7.88 -11.30 17.78
N ASP A 171 8.77 -10.33 17.64
CA ASP A 171 8.54 -8.90 17.90
C ASP A 171 7.82 -8.17 16.75
N LYS A 172 7.48 -8.88 15.67
CA LYS A 172 6.86 -8.29 14.47
C LYS A 172 5.35 -8.06 14.61
N TYR A 173 4.70 -8.71 15.57
CA TYR A 173 3.26 -8.59 15.76
C TYR A 173 2.93 -7.33 16.55
N VAL A 174 1.93 -6.57 16.06
CA VAL A 174 1.46 -5.33 16.68
C VAL A 174 0.17 -5.59 17.46
N GLY A 175 -0.14 -4.72 18.43
CA GLY A 175 -1.33 -4.83 19.29
C GLY A 175 -1.01 -5.35 20.70
N SER A 176 -2.00 -5.30 21.58
CA SER A 176 -1.85 -5.81 22.95
C SER A 176 -1.96 -7.34 22.99
N GLU A 177 -1.31 -7.94 23.99
CA GLU A 177 -1.45 -9.36 24.31
C GLU A 177 -2.92 -9.77 24.49
N GLU A 178 -3.69 -8.94 25.20
CA GLU A 178 -5.12 -9.14 25.42
C GLU A 178 -5.91 -9.19 24.11
N ASN A 179 -5.62 -8.30 23.15
CA ASN A 179 -6.32 -8.28 21.86
C ASN A 179 -6.04 -9.55 21.06
N TRP A 180 -4.80 -10.06 21.11
CA TRP A 180 -4.45 -11.32 20.47
C TRP A 180 -5.14 -12.52 21.13
N GLN A 181 -5.11 -12.60 22.46
CA GLN A 181 -5.82 -13.65 23.19
C GLN A 181 -7.31 -13.67 22.86
N ARG A 182 -7.94 -12.50 22.72
CA ARG A 182 -9.34 -12.38 22.31
C ARG A 182 -9.60 -12.73 20.85
N ALA A 183 -8.64 -12.49 19.95
CA ALA A 183 -8.78 -12.81 18.54
C ALA A 183 -8.51 -14.30 18.22
N GLU A 184 -7.71 -14.97 19.05
CA GLU A 184 -7.31 -16.37 18.88
C GLU A 184 -8.20 -17.36 19.65
N ALA A 185 -8.95 -16.90 20.66
CA ALA A 185 -9.89 -17.69 21.46
C ALA A 185 -11.18 -18.02 20.71
#